data_AF-A0A2A2RAK9-F1
#
_entry.id   AF-A0A2A2RAK9-F1
#
_cell.length_a   1.000
_cell.length_b   1.000
_cell.length_c   1.000
_cell.angle_alpha   90.00
_cell.angle_beta   90.00
_cell.angle_gamma   90.00
#
_symmetry.space_group_name_H-M   'P 1'
#
loop_
_entity.id
_entity.type
_entity.pdbx_description
1 polymer ?
#
loop_
_entity_poly.entity_id
_entity_poly.type
_entity_poly.pdbx_seq_one_letter_code
_entity_poly.pdbx_strand_id
1 'polypeptide(L)'
;MTVRLELSRYGMVLIPVLLAMLLAAINYDNNLVYSILFLLIGVLVVSALYTYRNLSSLEVKPGNIWPVFAGGTLRYTLQVVNRGNHPVHSVTFRRQDSDATFRALCPYLAPGASQTVELIESVDRRGRFCIHVMEIATLYPMGLIRARFEVPLEWDYVVYPRLWGDRPWPDIEPDVRTQDDGHYRGGESFYGLRNYRPGESQRHIDWKAVARGRPLMVKEFASGGTGRLWFDWVQLSDLDTESRLSQLAVWVVQGDRAGGPYGLKLPTQVFQPAIGPGHLQQCLTALALHHANGGGRS
;
A
#
# COMPACT_ATOMS: atom_id res chain seq x y z
N MET A 1 19.10 10.02 15.31
CA MET A 1 17.71 9.78 15.76
C MET A 1 17.59 10.21 17.21
N THR A 2 16.76 11.21 17.50
CA THR A 2 16.51 11.66 18.88
C THR A 2 15.28 10.95 19.44
N VAL A 3 15.46 10.06 20.41
CA VAL A 3 14.34 9.40 21.09
C VAL A 3 13.75 10.37 22.11
N ARG A 4 12.43 10.59 22.03
CA ARG A 4 11.66 11.40 22.99
C ARG A 4 10.90 10.49 23.95
N LEU A 5 10.91 10.85 25.23
CA LEU A 5 10.16 10.16 26.29
C LEU A 5 8.96 11.00 26.70
N GLU A 6 7.81 10.36 26.81
CA GLU A 6 6.54 10.98 27.18
C GLU A 6 5.80 10.10 28.19
N LEU A 7 5.06 10.71 29.11
CA LEU A 7 4.19 9.97 30.02
C LEU A 7 3.00 9.38 29.25
N SER A 8 2.74 8.10 29.47
CA SER A 8 1.52 7.48 28.94
C SER A 8 0.30 7.93 29.72
N ARG A 9 -0.91 7.54 29.28
CA ARG A 9 -2.15 7.76 30.04
C ARG A 9 -2.07 7.17 31.45
N TYR A 10 -1.48 5.97 31.59
CA TYR A 10 -1.28 5.32 32.87
C TYR A 10 -0.19 6.01 33.71
N GLY A 11 0.89 6.47 33.07
CA GLY A 11 1.92 7.26 33.74
C GLY A 11 1.38 8.57 34.31
N MET A 12 0.51 9.26 33.56
CA MET A 12 -0.15 10.48 34.03
C MET A 12 -1.06 10.24 35.24
N VAL A 13 -1.73 9.09 35.33
CA VAL A 13 -2.55 8.71 36.50
C VAL A 13 -1.68 8.32 37.69
N LEU A 14 -0.51 7.73 37.47
CA LEU A 14 0.40 7.33 38.55
C LEU A 14 0.96 8.54 39.32
N ILE A 15 1.25 9.64 38.63
CA ILE A 15 1.84 10.86 39.23
C ILE A 15 1.02 11.38 40.44
N PRO A 16 -0.30 11.66 40.33
CA PRO A 16 -1.08 12.14 41.47
C PRO A 16 -1.22 11.08 42.56
N VAL A 17 -1.22 9.78 42.23
CA VAL A 17 -1.24 8.71 43.24
C VAL A 17 0.04 8.72 44.06
N LEU A 18 1.21 8.84 43.43
CA LEU A 18 2.49 8.97 44.14
C LEU A 18 2.51 10.22 45.02
N LEU A 19 1.94 11.34 44.54
CA LEU A 19 1.83 12.57 45.33
C LEU A 19 0.89 12.40 46.55
N ALA A 20 -0.26 11.75 46.38
CA ALA A 20 -1.18 11.46 47.48
C ALA A 20 -0.56 10.53 48.52
N MET A 21 0.18 9.50 48.07
CA MET A 21 0.93 8.61 48.95
C MET A 21 2.02 9.35 49.72
N LEU A 22 2.74 10.28 49.07
CA LEU A 22 3.73 11.12 49.72
C LEU A 22 3.10 11.99 50.82
N LEU A 23 1.97 12.64 50.52
CA LEU A 23 1.23 13.44 51.52
C LEU A 23 0.75 12.57 52.69
N ALA A 24 0.25 11.37 52.43
CA ALA A 24 -0.15 10.43 53.47
C ALA A 24 1.06 9.98 54.33
N ALA A 25 2.19 9.67 53.70
CA ALA A 25 3.40 9.29 54.41
C ALA A 25 3.90 10.40 55.34
N ILE A 26 3.85 11.66 54.89
CA ILE A 26 4.23 12.84 55.68
C ILE A 26 3.23 13.08 56.81
N ASN A 27 1.92 12.97 56.55
CA ASN A 27 0.89 13.26 57.54
C ASN A 27 0.85 12.23 58.68
N TYR A 28 0.97 10.95 58.33
CA TYR A 28 0.86 9.84 59.28
C TYR A 28 2.21 9.35 59.82
N ASP A 29 3.32 9.97 59.41
CA ASP A 29 4.70 9.56 59.75
C ASP A 29 4.95 8.04 59.55
N ASN A 30 4.41 7.50 58.46
CA ASN A 30 4.37 6.07 58.21
C ASN A 30 5.52 5.60 57.30
N ASN A 31 6.56 5.04 57.91
CA ASN A 31 7.75 4.50 57.24
C ASN A 31 7.45 3.42 56.17
N LEU A 32 6.35 2.67 56.31
CA LEU A 32 5.97 1.66 55.33
C LEU A 32 5.47 2.33 54.03
N VAL A 33 4.71 3.42 54.15
CA VAL A 33 4.23 4.17 52.98
C VAL A 33 5.40 4.80 52.22
N TYR A 34 6.40 5.35 52.92
CA TYR A 34 7.64 5.81 52.28
C TYR A 34 8.37 4.69 51.53
N SER A 35 8.47 3.51 52.14
CA SER A 35 9.13 2.36 51.50
C SER A 35 8.46 1.95 50.18
N ILE A 36 7.13 1.87 50.17
CA ILE A 36 6.37 1.55 48.94
C ILE A 36 6.49 2.69 47.91
N LEU A 37 6.41 3.95 48.35
CA LEU A 37 6.55 5.11 47.47
C LEU A 37 7.91 5.09 46.75
N PHE A 38 9.01 4.93 47.47
CA PHE A 38 10.35 4.87 46.87
C PHE A 38 10.53 3.64 45.98
N LEU A 39 9.92 2.50 46.32
CA LEU A 39 9.92 1.32 45.45
C LEU A 39 9.21 1.61 44.13
N LEU A 40 8.03 2.25 44.15
CA LEU A 40 7.28 2.60 42.95
C LEU A 40 8.02 3.63 42.08
N ILE A 41 8.66 4.63 42.71
CA ILE A 41 9.53 5.58 42.01
C ILE A 41 10.72 4.84 41.37
N GLY A 42 11.36 3.92 42.09
CA GLY A 42 12.44 3.10 41.56
C GLY A 42 12.01 2.28 40.34
N VAL A 43 10.82 1.65 40.40
CA VAL A 43 10.23 0.93 39.27
C VAL A 43 9.96 1.87 38.09
N LEU A 44 9.46 3.08 38.32
CA LEU A 44 9.22 4.08 37.27
C LEU A 44 10.53 4.49 36.58
N VAL A 45 11.58 4.77 37.35
CA VAL A 45 12.91 5.14 36.83
C VAL A 45 13.52 3.98 36.03
N VAL A 46 13.49 2.76 36.56
CA VAL A 46 13.98 1.57 35.85
C VAL A 46 13.18 1.35 34.57
N SER A 47 11.84 1.47 34.62
CA SER A 47 10.99 1.38 33.44
C SER A 47 11.40 2.42 32.39
N ALA A 48 11.64 3.68 32.78
CA ALA A 48 12.07 4.74 31.86
C ALA A 48 13.36 4.38 31.11
N LEU A 49 14.35 3.84 31.84
CA LEU A 49 15.62 3.40 31.28
C LEU A 49 15.44 2.24 30.30
N TYR A 50 14.63 1.24 30.64
CA TYR A 50 14.31 0.14 29.72
C TYR A 50 13.54 0.62 28.49
N THR A 51 12.55 1.50 28.65
CA THR A 51 11.78 2.06 27.53
C THR A 51 12.69 2.83 26.56
N TYR A 52 13.61 3.66 27.07
CA TYR A 52 14.58 4.37 26.24
C TYR A 52 15.53 3.40 25.53
N ARG A 53 16.14 2.46 26.26
CA ARG A 53 17.08 1.48 25.70
C ARG A 53 16.46 0.62 24.60
N ASN A 54 15.20 0.22 24.81
CA ASN A 54 14.43 -0.60 23.87
C ASN A 54 14.29 0.04 22.48
N LEU A 55 14.30 1.38 22.41
CA LEU A 55 14.13 2.11 21.16
C LEU A 55 15.46 2.68 20.62
N SER A 56 16.41 2.98 21.50
CA SER A 56 17.67 3.68 21.16
C SER A 56 18.58 2.93 20.19
N SER A 57 18.51 1.60 20.15
CA SER A 57 19.37 0.76 19.29
C SER A 57 18.65 0.24 18.04
N LEU A 58 17.42 0.70 17.80
CA LEU A 58 16.60 0.25 16.70
C LEU A 58 16.87 1.09 15.46
N GLU A 59 17.28 0.45 14.38
CA GLU A 59 17.38 1.07 13.07
C GLU A 59 16.20 0.60 12.22
N VAL A 60 15.58 1.54 11.51
CA VAL A 60 14.47 1.24 10.60
C VAL A 60 14.87 1.72 9.22
N LYS A 61 14.77 0.82 8.25
CA LYS A 61 15.09 1.06 6.85
C LYS A 61 13.83 0.88 6.00
N PRO A 62 13.71 1.65 4.91
CA PRO A 62 12.67 1.40 3.93
C PRO A 62 12.85 0.01 3.30
N GLY A 63 11.78 -0.80 3.29
CA GLY A 63 11.65 -1.96 2.41
C GLY A 63 10.94 -1.62 1.10
N ASN A 64 9.95 -2.44 0.72
CA ASN A 64 9.24 -2.34 -0.55
C ASN A 64 7.83 -1.79 -0.39
N ILE A 65 7.35 -1.08 -1.39
CA ILE A 65 5.95 -0.67 -1.52
C ILE A 65 5.39 -1.22 -2.84
N TRP A 66 4.21 -1.84 -2.79
CA TRP A 66 3.58 -2.41 -3.98
C TRP A 66 2.45 -1.49 -4.46
N PRO A 67 2.39 -1.15 -5.77
CA PRO A 67 1.27 -0.41 -6.34
C PRO A 67 -0.05 -1.14 -6.13
N VAL A 68 -1.13 -0.38 -5.95
CA VAL A 68 -2.46 -0.92 -5.67
C VAL A 68 -3.53 -0.11 -6.39
N PHE A 69 -4.68 -0.73 -6.67
CA PHE A 69 -5.84 -0.05 -7.22
C PHE A 69 -6.67 0.61 -6.11
N ALA A 70 -7.33 1.73 -6.43
CA ALA A 70 -8.24 2.41 -5.51
C ALA A 70 -9.39 1.49 -5.07
N GLY A 71 -9.75 1.56 -3.79
CA GLY A 71 -10.63 0.62 -3.09
C GLY A 71 -9.93 -0.69 -2.68
N GLY A 72 -8.61 -0.77 -2.86
CA GLY A 72 -7.77 -1.89 -2.46
C GLY A 72 -6.99 -1.63 -1.17
N THR A 73 -6.11 -2.56 -0.85
CA THR A 73 -5.28 -2.50 0.36
C THR A 73 -3.81 -2.37 -0.02
N LEU A 74 -3.24 -1.19 0.22
CA LEU A 74 -1.83 -0.90 0.08
C LEU A 74 -1.03 -1.75 1.08
N ARG A 75 0.03 -2.37 0.58
CA ARG A 75 1.00 -3.11 1.39
C ARG A 75 2.38 -2.49 1.21
N TYR A 76 3.09 -2.32 2.29
CA TYR A 76 4.50 -1.91 2.26
C TYR A 76 5.25 -2.50 3.45
N THR A 77 6.56 -2.65 3.30
CA THR A 77 7.40 -3.30 4.31
C THR A 77 8.47 -2.36 4.83
N LEU A 78 8.70 -2.38 6.13
CA LEU A 78 9.85 -1.76 6.77
C LEU A 78 10.82 -2.84 7.22
N GLN A 79 12.11 -2.65 6.99
CA GLN A 79 13.14 -3.51 7.55
C GLN A 79 13.61 -2.92 8.86
N VAL A 80 13.45 -3.68 9.94
CA VAL A 80 13.79 -3.27 11.29
C VAL A 80 14.99 -4.08 11.74
N VAL A 81 16.03 -3.40 12.20
CA VAL A 81 17.31 -4.02 12.61
C VAL A 81 17.62 -3.61 14.03
N ASN A 82 17.82 -4.59 14.91
CA ASN A 82 18.30 -4.34 16.26
C ASN A 82 19.83 -4.34 16.26
N ARG A 83 20.44 -3.17 16.37
CA ARG A 83 21.90 -3.02 16.48
C ARG A 83 22.40 -3.04 17.92
N GLY A 84 21.52 -3.27 18.89
CA GLY A 84 21.84 -3.32 20.30
C GLY A 84 22.23 -4.70 20.78
N ASN A 85 22.78 -4.75 22.00
CA ASN A 85 23.14 -5.98 22.70
C ASN A 85 21.99 -6.56 23.55
N HIS A 86 20.79 -5.98 23.45
CA HIS A 86 19.60 -6.40 24.19
C HIS A 86 18.43 -6.62 23.24
N PRO A 87 17.51 -7.53 23.56
CA PRO A 87 16.31 -7.72 22.75
C PRO A 87 15.44 -6.47 22.77
N VAL A 88 14.77 -6.24 21.64
CA VAL A 88 13.78 -5.18 21.48
C VAL A 88 12.39 -5.79 21.57
N HIS A 89 11.51 -5.16 22.34
CA HIS A 89 10.17 -5.66 22.64
C HIS A 89 9.08 -4.65 22.29
N SER A 90 7.93 -5.15 21.82
CA SER A 90 6.70 -4.37 21.64
C SER A 90 6.93 -3.00 21.00
N VAL A 91 7.41 -3.02 19.76
CA VAL A 91 7.60 -1.80 18.96
C VAL A 91 6.42 -1.64 18.02
N THR A 92 5.89 -0.42 17.99
CA THR A 92 4.77 -0.02 17.15
C THR A 92 5.23 0.95 16.07
N PHE A 93 4.64 0.83 14.88
CA PHE A 93 4.92 1.67 13.73
C PHE A 93 3.63 2.39 13.33
N ARG A 94 3.70 3.71 13.16
CA ARG A 94 2.55 4.56 12.84
C ARG A 94 2.94 5.62 11.81
N ARG A 95 2.23 5.67 10.68
CA ARG A 95 2.37 6.76 9.70
C ARG A 95 1.84 8.06 10.32
N GLN A 96 2.59 9.15 10.20
CA GLN A 96 2.18 10.45 10.76
C GLN A 96 1.22 11.20 9.84
N ASP A 97 1.37 11.03 8.52
CA ASP A 97 0.62 11.76 7.49
C ASP A 97 -0.80 11.25 7.24
N SER A 98 -1.25 10.23 7.97
CA SER A 98 -2.58 9.62 7.80
C SER A 98 -3.27 9.53 9.16
N ASP A 99 -4.55 9.94 9.21
CA ASP A 99 -5.42 9.77 10.39
C ASP A 99 -5.64 8.29 10.74
N ALA A 100 -5.36 7.42 9.78
CA ALA A 100 -5.42 6.00 10.00
C ALA A 100 -4.33 5.59 11.00
N THR A 101 -4.78 5.29 12.22
CA THR A 101 -3.94 4.84 13.33
C THR A 101 -3.52 3.39 13.08
N PHE A 102 -2.64 3.17 12.09
CA PHE A 102 -2.04 1.87 11.88
C PHE A 102 -0.99 1.60 12.95
N ARG A 103 -1.00 0.36 13.43
CA ARG A 103 -0.03 -0.14 14.40
C ARG A 103 0.41 -1.51 13.92
N ALA A 104 1.51 -1.56 13.19
CA ALA A 104 2.24 -2.82 13.07
C ALA A 104 3.00 -3.07 14.37
N LEU A 105 3.10 -4.33 14.79
CA LEU A 105 3.76 -4.72 16.03
C LEU A 105 4.95 -5.63 15.72
N CYS A 106 6.13 -5.24 16.18
CA CYS A 106 7.27 -6.14 16.33
C CYS A 106 7.33 -6.55 17.82
N PRO A 107 6.84 -7.76 18.18
CA PRO A 107 6.72 -8.16 19.58
C PRO A 107 8.09 -8.45 20.21
N TYR A 108 9.01 -9.00 19.42
CA TYR A 108 10.34 -9.40 19.87
C TYR A 108 11.33 -9.36 18.71
N LEU A 109 12.49 -8.76 18.94
CA LEU A 109 13.62 -8.77 18.01
C LEU A 109 14.91 -9.01 18.78
N ALA A 110 15.56 -10.15 18.53
CA ALA A 110 16.79 -10.54 19.20
C ALA A 110 17.94 -9.54 18.91
N PRO A 111 18.98 -9.47 19.77
CA PRO A 111 20.19 -8.70 19.50
C PRO A 111 20.81 -9.07 18.15
N GLY A 112 21.15 -8.07 17.32
CA GLY A 112 21.74 -8.28 16.00
C GLY A 112 20.78 -8.82 14.92
N ALA A 113 19.53 -9.13 15.26
CA ALA A 113 18.56 -9.66 14.31
C ALA A 113 17.90 -8.54 13.48
N SER A 114 17.43 -8.93 12.30
CA SER A 114 16.59 -8.09 11.44
C SER A 114 15.25 -8.76 11.19
N GLN A 115 14.18 -7.98 11.16
CA GLN A 115 12.84 -8.43 10.82
C GLN A 115 12.21 -7.49 9.80
N THR A 116 11.48 -8.07 8.84
CA THR A 116 10.62 -7.32 7.94
C THR A 116 9.24 -7.17 8.58
N VAL A 117 8.80 -5.93 8.78
CA VAL A 117 7.48 -5.58 9.30
C VAL A 117 6.60 -5.19 8.12
N GLU A 118 5.51 -5.92 7.90
CA GLU A 118 4.51 -5.59 6.89
C GLU A 118 3.47 -4.63 7.47
N LEU A 119 3.19 -3.55 6.74
CA LEU A 119 2.16 -2.57 7.02
C LEU A 119 1.11 -2.62 5.92
N ILE A 120 -0.15 -2.47 6.34
CA ILE A 120 -1.31 -2.67 5.49
C ILE A 120 -2.26 -1.48 5.70
N GLU A 121 -2.61 -0.77 4.63
CA GLU A 121 -3.45 0.43 4.65
C GLU A 121 -4.55 0.34 3.57
N SER A 122 -5.77 0.78 3.87
CA SER A 122 -6.83 0.87 2.84
C SER A 122 -6.69 2.19 2.08
N VAL A 123 -6.77 2.14 0.76
CA VAL A 123 -6.64 3.33 -0.09
C VAL A 123 -7.85 3.45 -1.01
N ASP A 124 -8.61 4.54 -0.86
CA ASP A 124 -9.86 4.74 -1.60
C ASP A 124 -9.72 5.66 -2.80
N ARG A 125 -8.70 6.51 -2.83
CA ARG A 125 -8.49 7.51 -3.88
C ARG A 125 -7.28 7.14 -4.73
N ARG A 126 -7.40 7.30 -6.05
CA ARG A 126 -6.27 7.18 -6.99
C ARG A 126 -5.39 8.43 -6.94
N GLY A 127 -4.17 8.30 -7.43
CA GLY A 127 -3.24 9.42 -7.56
C GLY A 127 -1.83 9.06 -7.10
N ARG A 128 -0.96 10.08 -7.08
CA ARG A 128 0.37 9.98 -6.49
C ARG A 128 0.32 10.38 -5.03
N PHE A 129 0.88 9.54 -4.18
CA PHE A 129 0.97 9.76 -2.76
C PHE A 129 2.41 9.59 -2.31
N CYS A 130 2.75 10.26 -1.21
CA CYS A 130 4.04 10.13 -0.57
C CYS A 130 3.84 9.76 0.91
N ILE A 131 4.71 8.91 1.43
CA ILE A 131 4.86 8.68 2.87
C ILE A 131 6.11 9.44 3.28
N HIS A 132 5.97 10.49 4.09
CA HIS A 132 7.08 11.36 4.49
C HIS A 132 7.70 10.96 5.82
N VAL A 133 6.86 10.61 6.81
CA VAL A 133 7.34 10.32 8.15
C VAL A 133 6.62 9.13 8.77
N MET A 134 7.42 8.24 9.35
CA MET A 134 6.96 7.12 10.18
C MET A 134 7.39 7.36 11.63
N GLU A 135 6.43 7.34 12.54
CA GLU A 135 6.68 7.30 13.97
C GLU A 135 6.90 5.84 14.41
N ILE A 136 7.99 5.61 15.12
CA ILE A 136 8.27 4.34 15.80
C ILE A 136 8.21 4.59 17.29
N ALA A 137 7.42 3.80 18.00
CA ALA A 137 7.17 3.99 19.42
C ALA A 137 7.11 2.67 20.19
N THR A 138 7.41 2.73 21.48
CA THR A 138 7.24 1.61 22.41
C THR A 138 6.70 2.08 23.74
N LEU A 139 5.91 1.21 24.38
CA LEU A 139 5.39 1.35 25.74
C LEU A 139 6.01 0.29 26.68
N TYR A 140 6.93 -0.54 26.19
CA TYR A 140 7.59 -1.56 26.99
C TYR A 140 8.47 -0.92 28.09
N PRO A 141 8.57 -1.49 29.30
CA PRO A 141 7.92 -2.73 29.76
C PRO A 141 6.54 -2.51 30.41
N MET A 142 6.39 -1.48 31.24
CA MET A 142 5.23 -1.32 32.12
C MET A 142 4.08 -0.52 31.51
N GLY A 143 4.26 0.08 30.34
CA GLY A 143 3.24 0.95 29.74
C GLY A 143 3.07 2.31 30.40
N LEU A 144 3.95 2.68 31.34
CA LEU A 144 3.90 3.97 32.05
C LEU A 144 4.53 5.12 31.25
N ILE A 145 5.53 4.80 30.44
CA ILE A 145 6.31 5.76 29.65
C ILE A 145 6.28 5.30 28.19
N ARG A 146 6.10 6.25 27.29
CA ARG A 146 6.19 6.06 25.84
C ARG A 146 7.51 6.64 25.36
N ALA A 147 8.34 5.80 24.74
CA ALA A 147 9.44 6.30 23.91
C ALA A 147 8.98 6.36 22.46
N ARG A 148 9.38 7.42 21.74
CA ARG A 148 9.16 7.52 20.29
C ARG A 148 10.31 8.21 19.58
N PHE A 149 10.50 7.87 18.30
CA PHE A 149 11.30 8.66 17.37
C PHE A 149 10.64 8.65 15.99
N GLU A 150 10.98 9.63 15.17
CA GLU A 150 10.48 9.79 13.81
C GLU A 150 11.57 9.38 12.81
N VAL A 151 11.14 8.69 11.75
CA VAL A 151 11.98 8.30 10.62
C VAL A 151 11.43 8.99 9.38
N PRO A 152 12.23 9.86 8.74
CA PRO A 152 11.88 10.35 7.42
C PRO A 152 11.95 9.19 6.43
N LEU A 153 10.87 8.97 5.71
CA LEU A 153 10.77 8.08 4.56
C LEU A 153 10.46 8.98 3.36
N GLU A 154 11.12 8.78 2.22
CA GLU A 154 10.78 9.48 0.98
C GLU A 154 10.19 8.47 0.00
N TRP A 155 9.00 7.97 0.33
CA TRP A 155 8.36 6.91 -0.44
C TRP A 155 7.23 7.44 -1.29
N ASP A 156 7.49 7.52 -2.59
CA ASP A 156 6.47 7.77 -3.58
C ASP A 156 5.80 6.47 -4.02
N TYR A 157 4.47 6.48 -4.03
CA TYR A 157 3.68 5.40 -4.59
C TYR A 157 2.51 5.95 -5.39
N VAL A 158 2.05 5.15 -6.35
CA VAL A 158 0.92 5.46 -7.21
C VAL A 158 -0.20 4.49 -6.89
N VAL A 159 -1.39 5.03 -6.64
CA VAL A 159 -2.62 4.27 -6.52
C VAL A 159 -3.35 4.37 -7.85
N TYR A 160 -3.55 3.23 -8.51
CA TYR A 160 -4.22 3.13 -9.80
C TYR A 160 -5.72 3.37 -9.68
N PRO A 161 -6.43 3.75 -10.76
CA PRO A 161 -7.88 3.88 -10.75
C PRO A 161 -8.55 2.59 -10.30
N ARG A 162 -9.73 2.70 -9.68
CA ARG A 162 -10.49 1.52 -9.27
C ARG A 162 -10.86 0.70 -10.49
N LEU A 163 -10.70 -0.63 -10.42
CA LEU A 163 -11.16 -1.52 -11.48
C LEU A 163 -12.67 -1.68 -11.38
N TRP A 164 -13.40 -0.79 -12.05
CA TRP A 164 -14.85 -0.76 -12.08
C TRP A 164 -15.35 -0.28 -13.43
N GLY A 165 -16.34 -1.00 -13.95
CA GLY A 165 -16.90 -0.74 -15.27
C GLY A 165 -17.57 -1.98 -15.85
N ASP A 166 -18.55 -1.76 -16.71
CA ASP A 166 -19.37 -2.79 -17.36
C ASP A 166 -19.41 -2.65 -18.88
N ARG A 167 -18.65 -1.71 -19.46
CA ARG A 167 -18.66 -1.51 -20.91
C ARG A 167 -18.07 -2.71 -21.63
N PRO A 168 -18.67 -3.07 -22.79
CA PRO A 168 -18.20 -4.18 -23.59
C PRO A 168 -16.77 -3.95 -24.05
N TRP A 169 -16.12 -5.03 -24.47
CA TRP A 169 -14.80 -4.96 -25.09
C TRP A 169 -14.87 -4.09 -26.36
N PRO A 170 -13.93 -3.15 -26.57
CA PRO A 170 -13.94 -2.32 -27.77
C PRO A 170 -13.62 -3.15 -29.01
N ASP A 171 -14.18 -2.72 -30.14
CA ASP A 171 -13.95 -3.36 -31.43
C ASP A 171 -12.49 -3.18 -31.87
N ILE A 172 -11.96 -4.16 -32.58
CA ILE A 172 -10.60 -4.12 -33.12
C ILE A 172 -10.62 -3.21 -34.36
N GLU A 173 -9.87 -2.11 -34.32
CA GLU A 173 -9.70 -1.26 -35.49
C GLU A 173 -8.88 -2.01 -36.56
N PRO A 174 -9.38 -2.12 -37.81
CA PRO A 174 -8.59 -2.66 -38.91
C PRO A 174 -7.42 -1.72 -39.22
N ASP A 175 -6.23 -2.28 -39.48
CA ASP A 175 -5.07 -1.46 -39.86
C ASP A 175 -5.32 -0.86 -41.26
N VAL A 176 -5.71 0.42 -41.33
CA VAL A 176 -5.97 1.12 -42.61
C VAL A 176 -4.66 1.47 -43.34
N ARG A 177 -3.52 0.92 -42.92
CA ARG A 177 -2.21 1.14 -43.53
C ARG A 177 -1.58 -0.13 -44.11
N THR A 178 -2.32 -0.79 -44.99
CA THR A 178 -1.72 -1.52 -46.12
C THR A 178 -2.65 -1.45 -47.32
N GLN A 179 -2.66 -0.30 -47.99
CA GLN A 179 -3.01 -0.24 -49.41
C GLN A 179 -1.69 -0.40 -50.17
N ASP A 180 -1.24 -1.64 -50.33
CA ASP A 180 -0.63 -2.09 -51.59
C ASP A 180 -0.53 -3.63 -51.62
N ASP A 181 -1.15 -4.17 -52.65
CA ASP A 181 -0.94 -5.44 -53.35
C ASP A 181 -0.82 -6.79 -52.62
N GLY A 182 -1.76 -7.67 -52.96
CA GLY A 182 -1.47 -9.10 -53.13
C GLY A 182 -2.37 -10.06 -52.35
N HIS A 183 -3.47 -10.48 -53.00
CA HIS A 183 -4.11 -11.79 -52.85
C HIS A 183 -4.18 -12.44 -51.44
N TYR A 184 -5.32 -12.28 -50.76
CA TYR A 184 -5.87 -13.37 -49.95
C TYR A 184 -7.37 -13.55 -50.25
N ARG A 185 -7.66 -14.68 -50.91
CA ARG A 185 -9.00 -15.23 -51.16
C ARG A 185 -9.46 -16.02 -49.94
N GLY A 186 -10.69 -15.75 -49.48
CA GLY A 186 -11.54 -16.66 -48.69
C GLY A 186 -11.08 -16.85 -47.24
N GLY A 187 -11.91 -16.83 -46.22
CA GLY A 187 -13.36 -16.85 -46.09
C GLY A 187 -13.63 -17.15 -44.62
N GLU A 188 -14.64 -16.48 -44.05
CA GLU A 188 -15.28 -16.83 -42.77
C GLU A 188 -14.42 -16.71 -41.49
N SER A 189 -14.22 -15.48 -41.02
CA SER A 189 -13.76 -15.20 -39.65
C SER A 189 -14.92 -14.78 -38.75
N PHE A 190 -15.79 -15.74 -38.40
CA PHE A 190 -16.73 -15.63 -37.28
C PHE A 190 -17.06 -17.04 -36.77
N TYR A 191 -16.69 -17.35 -35.53
CA TYR A 191 -17.26 -18.34 -34.58
C TYR A 191 -16.19 -18.51 -33.48
N GLY A 192 -16.39 -18.42 -32.18
CA GLY A 192 -17.52 -18.30 -31.26
C GLY A 192 -16.91 -18.50 -29.84
N LEU A 193 -17.58 -18.09 -28.77
CA LEU A 193 -17.11 -18.35 -27.41
C LEU A 193 -17.03 -19.87 -27.17
N ARG A 194 -15.85 -20.37 -26.81
CA ARG A 194 -15.66 -21.77 -26.44
C ARG A 194 -15.37 -21.88 -24.95
N ASN A 195 -16.09 -22.78 -24.27
CA ASN A 195 -15.88 -23.08 -22.86
C ASN A 195 -14.47 -23.67 -22.61
N TYR A 196 -13.82 -23.19 -21.55
CA TYR A 196 -12.53 -23.64 -21.04
C TYR A 196 -12.52 -25.16 -20.78
N ARG A 197 -11.50 -25.86 -21.28
CA ARG A 197 -11.20 -27.25 -20.93
C ARG A 197 -9.91 -27.29 -20.10
N PRO A 198 -9.86 -28.00 -18.96
CA PRO A 198 -8.67 -28.06 -18.12
C PRO A 198 -7.62 -29.00 -18.73
N GLY A 199 -6.38 -28.54 -18.89
CA GLY A 199 -5.25 -29.39 -19.27
C GLY A 199 -4.16 -28.73 -20.10
N GLU A 200 -3.66 -27.54 -19.73
CA GLU A 200 -2.39 -27.02 -20.27
C GLU A 200 -1.56 -26.26 -19.21
N SER A 201 -0.25 -26.21 -19.48
CA SER A 201 0.91 -26.01 -18.61
C SER A 201 0.82 -24.98 -17.47
N GLN A 202 1.01 -25.48 -16.24
CA GLN A 202 1.13 -24.71 -15.00
C GLN A 202 2.55 -24.14 -14.77
N ARG A 203 2.96 -23.10 -15.50
CA ARG A 203 4.10 -22.28 -15.05
C ARG A 203 3.78 -20.80 -15.24
N HIS A 204 3.83 -20.08 -14.12
CA HIS A 204 3.54 -18.64 -13.92
C HIS A 204 2.09 -18.28 -13.54
N ILE A 205 1.64 -18.82 -12.39
CA ILE A 205 0.60 -18.18 -11.59
C ILE A 205 1.14 -18.07 -10.16
N ASP A 206 1.36 -16.86 -9.68
CA ASP A 206 1.48 -16.58 -8.25
C ASP A 206 0.20 -15.89 -7.77
N TRP A 207 -0.31 -16.36 -6.64
CA TRP A 207 -1.72 -16.64 -6.36
C TRP A 207 -2.40 -15.63 -5.43
N LYS A 208 -2.15 -14.32 -5.55
CA LYS A 208 -2.85 -13.34 -4.69
C LYS A 208 -4.10 -12.72 -5.33
N ALA A 209 -5.19 -13.49 -5.21
CA ALA A 209 -6.62 -13.12 -5.13
C ALA A 209 -7.29 -12.63 -6.43
N VAL A 210 -8.22 -13.36 -7.07
CA VAL A 210 -9.38 -14.11 -6.55
C VAL A 210 -10.15 -13.32 -5.48
N ALA A 211 -10.74 -12.19 -5.88
CA ALA A 211 -11.76 -11.52 -5.09
C ALA A 211 -12.74 -10.76 -6.01
N ARG A 212 -13.74 -11.50 -6.52
CA ARG A 212 -15.12 -11.11 -6.91
C ARG A 212 -15.56 -11.88 -8.14
N GLY A 213 -16.18 -13.04 -7.88
CA GLY A 213 -16.62 -14.03 -8.86
C GLY A 213 -17.51 -13.47 -9.97
N ARG A 214 -16.91 -13.28 -11.14
CA ARG A 214 -17.58 -13.30 -12.45
C ARG A 214 -16.78 -14.24 -13.36
N PRO A 215 -17.45 -15.04 -14.22
CA PRO A 215 -16.74 -15.95 -15.13
C PRO A 215 -15.85 -15.12 -16.08
N LEU A 216 -14.54 -15.39 -16.02
CA LEU A 216 -13.52 -14.84 -16.90
C LEU A 216 -13.72 -15.46 -18.30
N MET A 217 -14.26 -14.68 -19.23
CA MET A 217 -14.20 -15.01 -20.65
C MET A 217 -12.85 -14.55 -21.20
N VAL A 218 -11.94 -15.50 -21.41
CA VAL A 218 -10.68 -15.26 -22.13
C VAL A 218 -10.99 -15.49 -23.60
N LYS A 219 -10.87 -14.43 -24.41
CA LYS A 219 -10.87 -14.53 -25.87
C LYS A 219 -9.42 -14.58 -26.30
N GLU A 220 -8.95 -15.76 -26.66
CA GLU A 220 -7.67 -15.92 -27.35
C GLU A 220 -7.74 -15.16 -28.68
N PHE A 221 -6.74 -14.33 -28.92
CA PHE A 221 -6.51 -13.82 -30.26
C PHE A 221 -6.15 -15.01 -31.15
N ALA A 222 -6.96 -15.25 -32.18
CA ALA A 222 -6.53 -16.08 -33.28
C ALA A 222 -5.28 -15.40 -33.88
N SER A 223 -4.14 -16.09 -33.81
CA SER A 223 -2.94 -15.75 -34.58
C SER A 223 -3.36 -15.49 -36.02
N GLY A 224 -3.33 -14.22 -36.45
CA GLY A 224 -3.58 -13.86 -37.85
C GLY A 224 -4.16 -12.47 -38.11
N GLY A 225 -4.73 -11.78 -37.12
CA GLY A 225 -5.25 -10.42 -37.31
C GLY A 225 -4.28 -9.33 -36.83
N THR A 226 -3.69 -8.56 -37.75
CA THR A 226 -2.89 -7.35 -37.50
C THR A 226 -3.75 -6.14 -37.03
N GLY A 227 -4.87 -6.38 -36.37
CA GLY A 227 -5.72 -5.32 -35.85
C GLY A 227 -5.11 -4.68 -34.61
N ARG A 228 -5.07 -3.35 -34.54
CA ARG A 228 -4.54 -2.62 -33.39
C ARG A 228 -5.68 -2.32 -32.44
N LEU A 229 -5.58 -2.82 -31.21
CA LEU A 229 -6.58 -2.52 -30.18
C LEU A 229 -6.29 -1.15 -29.58
N TRP A 230 -7.27 -0.24 -29.63
CA TRP A 230 -7.16 1.10 -29.04
C TRP A 230 -8.21 1.31 -27.96
N PHE A 231 -7.76 1.70 -26.77
CA PHE A 231 -8.61 2.15 -25.68
C PHE A 231 -8.70 3.67 -25.71
N ASP A 232 -9.85 4.21 -26.12
CA ASP A 232 -10.03 5.63 -26.37
C ASP A 232 -10.90 6.32 -25.30
N TRP A 233 -10.39 7.42 -24.74
CA TRP A 233 -11.11 8.30 -23.82
C TRP A 233 -12.43 8.83 -24.39
N VAL A 234 -12.47 9.14 -25.69
CA VAL A 234 -13.62 9.78 -26.35
C VAL A 234 -14.79 8.80 -26.50
N GLN A 235 -14.51 7.50 -26.63
CA GLN A 235 -15.55 6.45 -26.72
C GLN A 235 -16.39 6.34 -25.44
N LEU A 236 -15.87 6.80 -24.31
CA LEU A 236 -16.54 6.78 -23.01
C LEU A 236 -17.12 8.16 -22.63
N SER A 237 -17.46 8.98 -23.64
CA SER A 237 -17.91 10.36 -23.47
C SER A 237 -19.21 10.52 -22.67
N ASP A 238 -19.97 9.45 -22.49
CA ASP A 238 -21.20 9.37 -21.72
C ASP A 238 -20.99 9.15 -20.21
N LEU A 239 -19.78 8.77 -19.79
CA LEU A 239 -19.41 8.58 -18.39
C LEU A 239 -18.78 9.85 -17.78
N ASP A 240 -18.83 9.98 -16.47
CA ASP A 240 -18.04 10.96 -15.72
C ASP A 240 -16.55 10.60 -15.75
N THR A 241 -15.66 11.56 -15.45
CA THR A 241 -14.21 11.36 -15.53
C THR A 241 -13.72 10.15 -14.72
N GLU A 242 -14.26 9.94 -13.52
CA GLU A 242 -13.83 8.83 -12.64
C GLU A 242 -14.23 7.47 -13.21
N SER A 243 -15.46 7.35 -13.68
CA SER A 243 -15.94 6.12 -14.32
C SER A 243 -15.20 5.85 -15.64
N ARG A 244 -14.84 6.86 -16.42
CA ARG A 244 -13.99 6.68 -17.62
C ARG A 244 -12.64 6.09 -17.26
N LEU A 245 -11.95 6.66 -16.27
CA LEU A 245 -10.64 6.17 -15.85
C LEU A 245 -10.71 4.76 -15.28
N SER A 246 -11.77 4.45 -14.53
CA SER A 246 -12.02 3.12 -13.98
C SER A 246 -12.27 2.09 -15.09
N GLN A 247 -13.09 2.45 -16.09
CA GLN A 247 -13.37 1.59 -17.24
C GLN A 247 -12.14 1.39 -18.13
N LEU A 248 -11.36 2.44 -18.40
CA LEU A 248 -10.10 2.34 -19.15
C LEU A 248 -9.09 1.45 -18.43
N ALA A 249 -8.99 1.54 -17.10
CA ALA A 249 -8.14 0.67 -16.32
C ALA A 249 -8.57 -0.81 -16.43
N VAL A 250 -9.88 -1.08 -16.46
CA VAL A 250 -10.41 -2.43 -16.71
C VAL A 250 -9.97 -2.94 -18.08
N TRP A 251 -10.13 -2.15 -19.14
CA TRP A 251 -9.72 -2.54 -20.49
C TRP A 251 -8.21 -2.76 -20.63
N VAL A 252 -7.39 -1.88 -20.03
CA VAL A 252 -5.92 -2.02 -20.01
C VAL A 252 -5.49 -3.34 -19.34
N VAL A 253 -6.05 -3.66 -18.17
CA VAL A 253 -5.72 -4.92 -17.45
C VAL A 253 -6.21 -6.14 -18.22
N GLN A 254 -7.39 -6.08 -18.84
CA GLN A 254 -7.91 -7.16 -19.67
C GLN A 254 -7.09 -7.34 -20.96
N GLY A 255 -6.59 -6.25 -21.55
CA GLY A 255 -5.81 -6.25 -22.79
C GLY A 255 -4.44 -6.89 -22.58
N ASP A 256 -3.80 -6.55 -21.47
CA ASP A 256 -2.54 -7.17 -21.05
C ASP A 256 -2.70 -8.67 -20.81
N ARG A 257 -3.80 -9.09 -20.15
CA ARG A 257 -4.13 -10.51 -19.94
C ARG A 257 -4.41 -11.27 -21.24
N ALA A 258 -4.94 -10.59 -22.25
CA ALA A 258 -5.19 -11.19 -23.56
C ALA A 258 -3.91 -11.37 -24.38
N GLY A 259 -2.77 -10.79 -23.95
CA GLY A 259 -1.45 -11.01 -24.54
C GLY A 259 -1.21 -10.33 -25.88
N GLY A 260 -2.16 -9.53 -26.38
CA GLY A 260 -2.06 -8.79 -27.64
C GLY A 260 -1.56 -7.35 -27.46
N PRO A 261 -1.06 -6.69 -28.51
CA PRO A 261 -0.66 -5.28 -28.45
C PRO A 261 -1.89 -4.37 -28.32
N TYR A 262 -1.86 -3.46 -27.35
CA TYR A 262 -2.94 -2.49 -27.12
C TYR A 262 -2.38 -1.08 -26.92
N GLY A 263 -3.06 -0.07 -27.44
CA GLY A 263 -2.76 1.35 -27.27
C GLY A 263 -3.79 2.03 -26.36
N LEU A 264 -3.38 3.12 -25.72
CA LEU A 264 -4.24 3.94 -24.85
C LEU A 264 -4.22 5.39 -25.33
N LYS A 265 -5.38 5.96 -25.63
CA LYS A 265 -5.56 7.37 -25.99
C LYS A 265 -6.21 8.11 -24.83
N LEU A 266 -5.45 8.97 -24.17
CA LEU A 266 -5.94 9.96 -23.21
C LEU A 266 -5.98 11.34 -23.86
N PRO A 267 -6.78 12.30 -23.33
CA PRO A 267 -6.84 13.66 -23.86
C PRO A 267 -5.49 14.36 -23.91
N THR A 268 -4.61 14.05 -22.96
CA THR A 268 -3.30 14.69 -22.80
C THR A 268 -2.14 13.86 -23.33
N GLN A 269 -2.31 12.55 -23.52
CA GLN A 269 -1.22 11.61 -23.83
C GLN A 269 -1.72 10.43 -24.65
N VAL A 270 -0.91 9.98 -25.62
CA VAL A 270 -1.21 8.80 -26.44
C VAL A 270 -0.09 7.79 -26.29
N PHE A 271 -0.44 6.58 -25.84
CA PHE A 271 0.45 5.44 -25.73
C PHE A 271 0.24 4.51 -26.92
N GLN A 272 1.30 4.30 -27.71
CA GLN A 272 1.25 3.43 -28.89
C GLN A 272 1.01 1.97 -28.49
N PRO A 273 0.45 1.14 -29.39
CA PRO A 273 0.25 -0.27 -29.13
C PRO A 273 1.57 -0.98 -28.80
N ALA A 274 1.66 -1.49 -27.57
CA ALA A 274 2.80 -2.24 -27.09
C ALA A 274 2.34 -3.38 -26.17
N ILE A 275 3.28 -4.26 -25.81
CA ILE A 275 3.03 -5.44 -24.98
C ILE A 275 4.01 -5.42 -23.80
N GLY A 276 3.57 -5.92 -22.66
CA GLY A 276 4.44 -6.28 -21.54
C GLY A 276 4.21 -5.43 -20.29
N PRO A 277 4.83 -5.85 -19.17
CA PRO A 277 4.54 -5.29 -17.84
C PRO A 277 4.91 -3.82 -17.71
N GLY A 278 5.94 -3.36 -18.43
CA GLY A 278 6.32 -1.95 -18.47
C GLY A 278 5.27 -1.07 -19.12
N HIS A 279 4.65 -1.54 -20.21
CA HIS A 279 3.57 -0.82 -20.90
C HIS A 279 2.30 -0.76 -20.05
N LEU A 280 1.93 -1.87 -19.41
CA LEU A 280 0.83 -1.93 -18.45
C LEU A 280 1.01 -0.88 -17.34
N GLN A 281 2.19 -0.86 -16.71
CA GLN A 281 2.49 0.06 -15.63
C GLN A 281 2.45 1.52 -16.10
N GLN A 282 2.96 1.83 -17.30
CA GLN A 282 2.91 3.18 -17.88
C GLN A 282 1.47 3.63 -18.11
N CYS A 283 0.64 2.78 -18.73
CA CYS A 283 -0.77 3.08 -18.99
C CYS A 283 -1.55 3.31 -17.68
N LEU A 284 -1.39 2.42 -16.69
CA LEU A 284 -2.06 2.54 -15.40
C LEU A 284 -1.60 3.77 -14.61
N THR A 285 -0.30 4.09 -14.67
CA THR A 285 0.25 5.29 -14.04
C THR A 285 -0.31 6.55 -14.70
N ALA A 286 -0.40 6.60 -16.03
CA ALA A 286 -0.99 7.72 -16.74
C ALA A 286 -2.46 7.92 -16.37
N LEU A 287 -3.24 6.84 -16.26
CA LEU A 287 -4.63 6.90 -15.79
C LEU A 287 -4.74 7.37 -14.34
N ALA A 288 -3.80 6.97 -13.47
CA ALA A 288 -3.76 7.41 -12.08
C ALA A 288 -3.46 8.90 -11.93
N LEU A 289 -2.56 9.43 -12.77
CA LEU A 289 -2.13 10.83 -12.75
C LEU A 289 -3.01 11.75 -13.60
N HIS A 290 -4.00 11.20 -14.32
CA HIS A 290 -4.90 11.99 -15.13
C HIS A 290 -5.88 12.78 -14.25
N HIS A 291 -5.60 14.06 -14.09
CA HIS A 291 -6.53 15.02 -13.55
C HIS A 291 -7.47 15.50 -14.65
N ALA A 292 -8.78 15.48 -14.39
CA ALA A 292 -9.69 16.27 -15.22
C ALA A 292 -9.26 17.74 -15.10
N ASN A 293 -8.85 18.34 -16.21
CA ASN A 293 -8.80 19.80 -16.29
C ASN A 293 -10.23 20.33 -16.07
N GLY A 294 -10.50 20.74 -14.84
CA GLY A 294 -11.83 21.14 -14.38
C GLY A 294 -11.84 21.67 -12.95
N GLY A 295 -11.03 22.71 -12.67
CA GLY A 295 -11.28 23.68 -11.60
C GLY A 295 -10.74 23.35 -10.20
N GLY A 296 -9.89 24.25 -9.68
CA GLY A 296 -9.71 24.44 -8.24
C GLY A 296 -8.39 23.93 -7.66
N ARG A 297 -7.34 24.75 -7.80
CA ARG A 297 -6.37 24.93 -6.70
C ARG A 297 -7.14 25.51 -5.51
N SER A 298 -7.12 24.82 -4.37
CA SER A 298 -7.20 25.41 -3.04
C SER A 298 -6.77 24.39 -2.01
#